data_AF-A0A2V7L660-F1
#
_entry.id   AF-A0A2V7L660-F1
#
_cell.length_a   1.000
_cell.length_b   1.000
_cell.length_c   1.000
_cell.angle_alpha   90.00
_cell.angle_beta   90.00
_cell.angle_gamma   90.00
#
_symmetry.space_group_name_H-M   'P 1'
#
loop_
_entity.id
_entity.type
_entity.pdbx_description
1 polymer ?
#
loop_
_entity_poly.entity_id
_entity_poly.type
_entity_poly.pdbx_seq_one_letter_code
_entity_poly.pdbx_strand_id
1 'polypeptide(L)'
;MLTLQQVAVGPPPLPGGVAAVLRFFFNLPQWFQIAGFIVGVIVAAIVLVLLWHRRGAIMAWIVSRPRGLTIGLAAGATAVVLGFAAFGVVSWDYMQHNNGFCTGCHVMKAPFQRFAGSKHDSLSCHACHQQGMYANVRQLYLWVAERPEKIGKHAKVPTRICANCHVRGDAKQTWQRIASTAGHRTHLESDSSALKTVQCVTCHGLEVHRFVPVDSTCAQAGCHVNVRITLAKMSTQTDAHCTTCHAFTTEVPALATRDSARGTLVPRFKQCFSCHQMQAILADFDPARDPHRGTCGFCHNPHVQKQPAEAAQTCASAKCHADWRDAFHVGKNHAAVAQNCTLCHEPHHAKVDASDCAGCHAAVKQRRAGKGMNPPLPFDTTAALRRLSAAPAVVPFGPRKGKGDGPFFDDPPPGGAPRGGNVAAADTFPHARHKKFSCITCHTSESQRSRLTFQPPRGCQICHHQAPKTSDCTACHRSTELSAPESVTVQVTVAGRQRRDHAARFEHATHRALQCVACHTTPVSLDPDPKTAACATCHDDHQARGRMCSACHPGDTPEVQAAHAPPAEAHVGCDACHAPAVVARLVPGRTLCIACHAKQADHYPARECTLCHFSATPEAFRHRLLSARGGS
;
A
#
# COMPACT_ATOMS: atom_id res chain seq x y z
N MET A 1 -25.07 -43.40 -7.34
CA MET A 1 -26.55 -43.38 -7.27
C MET A 1 -26.92 -42.98 -5.86
N LEU A 2 -27.27 -41.71 -5.64
CA LEU A 2 -27.76 -41.23 -4.35
C LEU A 2 -29.23 -41.62 -4.23
N THR A 3 -29.53 -42.47 -3.26
CA THR A 3 -30.89 -42.83 -2.83
C THR A 3 -31.61 -41.57 -2.35
N LEU A 4 -32.45 -41.00 -3.20
CA LEU A 4 -33.39 -39.93 -2.84
C LEU A 4 -34.36 -40.49 -1.78
N GLN A 5 -34.13 -40.14 -0.51
CA GLN A 5 -35.14 -40.32 0.53
C GLN A 5 -36.41 -39.57 0.09
N GLN A 6 -37.52 -40.29 -0.04
CA GLN A 6 -38.83 -39.70 -0.24
C GLN A 6 -39.16 -38.92 1.04
N VAL A 7 -38.96 -37.60 1.00
CA VAL A 7 -39.52 -36.72 2.04
C VAL A 7 -41.03 -36.90 1.98
N ALA A 8 -41.59 -37.46 3.05
CA ALA A 8 -43.01 -37.70 3.18
C ALA A 8 -43.75 -36.37 3.00
N VAL A 9 -44.61 -36.30 1.98
CA VAL A 9 -45.65 -35.29 1.92
C VAL A 9 -46.45 -35.50 3.20
N GLY A 10 -46.47 -34.50 4.08
CA GLY A 10 -47.14 -34.59 5.37
C GLY A 10 -48.58 -35.09 5.21
N PRO A 11 -49.16 -35.69 6.27
CA PRO A 11 -50.53 -36.18 6.22
C PRO A 11 -51.47 -35.05 5.74
N PRO A 12 -52.53 -35.41 4.98
CA PRO A 12 -53.49 -34.44 4.47
C PRO A 12 -53.96 -33.48 5.58
N PRO A 13 -54.07 -32.18 5.29
CA PRO A 13 -54.23 -31.12 6.31
C PRO A 13 -55.59 -31.13 7.03
N LEU A 14 -56.44 -32.09 6.72
CA LEU A 14 -57.75 -32.23 7.32
C LEU A 14 -57.71 -33.43 8.29
N PRO A 15 -58.10 -33.26 9.56
CA PRO A 15 -58.16 -34.35 10.51
C PRO A 15 -59.04 -35.50 9.96
N GLY A 16 -58.62 -36.73 10.26
CA GLY A 16 -59.24 -37.96 9.77
C GLY A 16 -60.74 -37.98 10.08
N GLY A 17 -61.56 -37.85 9.03
CA GLY A 17 -63.00 -37.63 9.10
C GLY A 17 -63.43 -36.59 8.06
N VAL A 18 -63.12 -35.32 8.30
CA VAL A 18 -63.43 -34.22 7.36
C VAL A 18 -62.67 -34.39 6.04
N ALA A 19 -61.44 -34.88 6.10
CA ALA A 19 -60.64 -35.20 4.91
C ALA A 19 -61.28 -36.31 4.05
N ALA A 20 -61.93 -37.28 4.69
CA ALA A 20 -62.56 -38.40 4.00
C ALA A 20 -63.85 -37.93 3.31
N VAL A 21 -64.64 -37.09 3.99
CA VAL A 21 -65.84 -36.45 3.43
C VAL A 21 -65.48 -35.55 2.25
N LEU A 22 -64.50 -34.65 2.42
CA LEU A 22 -64.08 -33.77 1.34
C LEU A 22 -63.47 -34.55 0.17
N ARG A 23 -62.67 -35.59 0.42
CA ARG A 23 -62.18 -36.47 -0.65
C ARG A 23 -63.29 -37.22 -1.37
N PHE A 24 -64.30 -37.69 -0.64
CA PHE A 24 -65.47 -38.33 -1.25
C PHE A 24 -66.16 -37.36 -2.21
N PHE A 25 -66.46 -36.14 -1.76
CA PHE A 25 -67.07 -35.11 -2.60
C PHE A 25 -66.18 -34.72 -3.79
N PHE A 26 -64.87 -34.57 -3.59
CA PHE A 26 -63.94 -34.23 -4.67
C PHE A 26 -63.65 -35.39 -5.63
N ASN A 27 -63.95 -36.64 -5.26
CA ASN A 27 -63.87 -37.80 -6.15
C ASN A 27 -65.14 -38.00 -6.99
N LEU A 28 -66.25 -37.32 -6.68
CA LEU A 28 -67.43 -37.34 -7.54
C LEU A 28 -67.12 -36.68 -8.89
N PRO A 29 -67.78 -37.11 -9.98
CA PRO A 29 -67.67 -36.43 -11.28
C PRO A 29 -67.92 -34.92 -11.15
N GLN A 30 -67.14 -34.11 -11.89
CA GLN A 30 -67.18 -32.65 -11.78
C GLN A 30 -68.60 -32.07 -11.97
N TRP A 31 -69.38 -32.65 -12.88
CA TRP A 31 -70.76 -32.23 -13.14
C TRP A 31 -71.69 -32.42 -11.92
N PHE A 32 -71.47 -33.46 -11.11
CA PHE A 32 -72.22 -33.68 -9.86
C PHE A 32 -71.88 -32.62 -8.81
N GLN A 33 -70.61 -32.23 -8.70
CA GLN A 33 -70.18 -31.18 -7.77
C GLN A 33 -70.77 -29.82 -8.16
N ILE A 34 -70.76 -29.49 -9.46
CA ILE A 34 -71.35 -28.25 -9.99
C ILE A 34 -72.87 -28.25 -9.78
N ALA A 35 -73.55 -29.34 -10.13
CA ALA A 35 -75.00 -29.45 -9.95
C ALA A 35 -75.41 -29.33 -8.47
N GLY A 36 -74.69 -30.02 -7.57
CA GLY A 36 -74.91 -29.93 -6.13
C GLY A 36 -74.70 -28.51 -5.59
N PHE A 37 -73.67 -27.80 -6.06
CA PHE A 37 -73.44 -26.41 -5.70
C PHE A 37 -74.58 -25.50 -6.17
N ILE A 38 -75.02 -25.62 -7.43
CA ILE A 38 -76.14 -24.84 -7.98
C ILE A 38 -77.42 -25.08 -7.17
N VAL A 39 -77.75 -26.33 -6.89
CA VAL A 39 -78.93 -26.69 -6.07
C VAL A 39 -78.81 -26.08 -4.67
N GLY A 40 -77.63 -26.19 -4.04
CA GLY A 40 -77.37 -25.59 -2.72
C GLY A 40 -77.56 -24.08 -2.71
N VAL A 41 -77.06 -23.38 -3.73
CA VAL A 41 -77.24 -21.91 -3.88
C VAL A 41 -78.71 -21.55 -4.08
N ILE A 42 -79.44 -22.31 -4.90
CA ILE A 42 -80.89 -22.09 -5.10
C ILE A 42 -81.65 -22.28 -3.78
N VAL A 43 -81.39 -23.37 -3.05
CA VAL A 43 -82.01 -23.63 -1.74
C VAL A 43 -81.68 -22.52 -0.75
N ALA A 44 -80.42 -22.09 -0.67
CA ALA A 44 -80.00 -21.00 0.21
C ALA A 44 -80.69 -19.68 -0.15
N ALA A 45 -80.81 -19.35 -1.44
CA ALA A 45 -81.52 -18.17 -1.91
C ALA A 45 -83.01 -18.23 -1.54
N ILE A 46 -83.66 -19.37 -1.74
CA ILE A 46 -85.06 -19.59 -1.34
C ILE A 46 -85.22 -19.40 0.17
N VAL A 47 -84.35 -20.01 0.97
CA VAL A 47 -84.36 -19.87 2.43
C VAL A 47 -84.15 -18.42 2.84
N LEU A 48 -83.19 -17.70 2.26
CA LEU A 48 -82.94 -16.29 2.55
C LEU A 48 -84.14 -15.40 2.20
N VAL A 49 -84.78 -15.64 1.05
CA VAL A 49 -86.01 -14.93 0.65
C VAL A 49 -87.14 -15.22 1.63
N LEU A 50 -87.33 -16.48 2.02
CA LEU A 50 -88.34 -16.87 3.01
C LEU A 50 -88.08 -16.24 4.38
N LEU A 51 -86.83 -16.27 4.86
CA LEU A 51 -86.42 -15.62 6.11
C LEU A 51 -86.65 -14.10 6.04
N TRP A 52 -86.36 -13.47 4.90
CA TRP A 52 -86.55 -12.04 4.70
C TRP A 52 -88.04 -11.65 4.65
N HIS A 53 -88.87 -12.40 3.94
CA HIS A 53 -90.32 -12.19 3.89
C HIS A 53 -90.99 -12.45 5.23
N ARG A 54 -90.50 -13.45 5.99
CA ARG A 54 -91.05 -13.81 7.30
C ARG A 54 -90.37 -13.09 8.47
N ARG A 55 -89.48 -12.13 8.22
CA ARG A 55 -88.68 -11.46 9.27
C ARG A 55 -89.50 -10.89 10.42
N GLY A 56 -90.67 -10.29 10.14
CA GLY A 56 -91.55 -9.75 11.17
C GLY A 56 -92.14 -10.84 12.07
N ALA A 57 -92.63 -11.93 11.49
CA ALA A 57 -93.16 -13.07 12.22
C ALA A 57 -92.07 -13.82 13.02
N ILE A 58 -90.86 -13.94 12.44
CA ILE A 58 -89.70 -14.53 13.11
C ILE A 58 -89.29 -13.68 14.31
N MET A 59 -89.19 -12.37 14.16
CA MET A 59 -88.85 -11.47 15.28
C MET A 59 -89.93 -11.48 16.37
N ALA A 60 -91.22 -11.44 15.99
CA ALA A 60 -92.31 -11.57 16.95
C ALA A 60 -92.25 -12.90 17.73
N TRP A 61 -91.94 -14.01 17.03
CA TRP A 61 -91.76 -15.31 17.65
C TRP A 61 -90.53 -15.36 18.57
N ILE A 62 -89.40 -14.73 18.21
CA ILE A 62 -88.19 -14.69 19.06
C ILE A 62 -88.46 -13.87 20.33
N VAL A 63 -89.15 -12.73 20.21
CA VAL A 63 -89.47 -11.83 21.34
C VAL A 63 -90.47 -12.47 22.30
N SER A 64 -91.38 -13.32 21.80
CA SER A 64 -92.37 -14.01 22.65
C SER A 64 -91.82 -15.21 23.44
N ARG A 65 -90.52 -15.51 23.36
CA ARG A 65 -89.92 -16.70 23.98
C ARG A 65 -89.22 -16.38 25.29
N PRO A 66 -89.13 -17.34 26.22
CA PRO A 66 -88.45 -17.13 27.50
C PRO A 66 -86.97 -16.81 27.29
N ARG A 67 -86.43 -15.94 28.15
CA ARG A 67 -85.05 -15.40 28.06
C ARG A 67 -83.98 -16.48 27.82
N GLY A 68 -84.12 -17.65 28.43
CA GLY A 68 -83.17 -18.76 28.25
C GLY A 68 -83.09 -19.27 26.80
N LEU A 69 -84.21 -19.36 26.08
CA LEU A 69 -84.23 -19.79 24.69
C LEU A 69 -83.62 -18.72 23.77
N THR A 70 -83.91 -17.44 24.02
CA THR A 70 -83.35 -16.32 23.26
C THR A 70 -81.84 -16.23 23.42
N ILE A 71 -81.32 -16.42 24.65
CA ILE A 71 -79.88 -16.52 24.92
C ILE A 71 -79.27 -17.71 24.20
N GLY A 72 -79.93 -18.88 24.23
CA GLY A 72 -79.47 -20.09 23.52
C GLY A 72 -79.37 -19.88 22.00
N LEU A 73 -80.38 -19.26 21.39
CA LEU A 73 -80.38 -18.94 19.95
C LEU A 73 -79.31 -17.91 19.59
N ALA A 74 -79.14 -16.86 20.41
CA ALA A 74 -78.10 -15.86 20.21
C ALA A 74 -76.69 -16.46 20.36
N ALA A 75 -76.48 -17.30 21.35
CA ALA A 75 -75.23 -18.04 21.55
C ALA A 75 -74.94 -18.98 20.37
N GLY A 76 -75.95 -19.71 19.88
CA GLY A 76 -75.84 -20.57 18.71
C GLY A 76 -75.47 -19.80 17.44
N ALA A 77 -76.18 -18.70 17.16
CA ALA A 77 -75.87 -17.83 16.01
C ALA A 77 -74.45 -17.23 16.11
N THR A 78 -74.06 -16.80 17.30
CA THR A 78 -72.71 -16.29 17.58
C THR A 78 -71.66 -17.38 17.33
N ALA A 79 -71.88 -18.61 17.82
CA ALA A 79 -70.98 -19.73 17.60
C ALA A 79 -70.83 -20.07 16.10
N VAL A 80 -71.91 -19.98 15.32
CA VAL A 80 -71.86 -20.18 13.86
C VAL A 80 -71.03 -19.08 13.17
N VAL A 81 -71.26 -17.81 13.50
CA VAL A 81 -70.50 -16.68 12.93
C VAL A 81 -69.01 -16.79 13.30
N LEU A 82 -68.70 -17.09 14.56
CA LEU A 82 -67.33 -17.32 15.02
C LEU A 82 -66.70 -18.52 14.31
N GLY A 83 -67.46 -19.59 14.08
CA GLY A 83 -67.01 -20.74 13.31
C GLY A 83 -66.63 -20.39 11.87
N PHE A 84 -67.45 -19.60 11.17
CA PHE A 84 -67.14 -19.12 9.83
C PHE A 84 -65.93 -18.18 9.80
N ALA A 85 -65.82 -17.27 10.77
CA ALA A 85 -64.67 -16.38 10.88
C ALA A 85 -63.37 -17.18 11.13
N ALA A 86 -63.40 -18.14 12.05
CA ALA A 86 -62.28 -19.02 12.34
C ALA A 86 -61.88 -19.85 11.11
N PHE A 87 -62.85 -20.42 10.39
CA PHE A 87 -62.60 -21.14 9.14
C PHE A 87 -61.97 -20.23 8.08
N GLY A 88 -62.45 -18.99 7.95
CA GLY A 88 -61.88 -18.00 7.03
C GLY A 88 -60.42 -17.67 7.36
N VAL A 89 -60.10 -17.46 8.63
CA VAL A 89 -58.72 -17.21 9.10
C VAL A 89 -57.82 -18.40 8.83
N VAL A 90 -58.26 -19.62 9.18
CA VAL A 90 -57.49 -20.86 8.93
C VAL A 90 -57.27 -21.10 7.44
N SER A 91 -58.30 -20.86 6.62
CA SER A 91 -58.20 -21.02 5.16
C SER A 91 -57.26 -19.98 4.55
N TRP A 92 -57.33 -18.74 5.01
CA TRP A 92 -56.44 -17.66 4.59
C TRP A 92 -54.99 -17.98 4.94
N ASP A 93 -54.73 -18.41 6.18
CA ASP A 93 -53.39 -18.78 6.63
C ASP A 93 -52.83 -19.97 5.84
N TYR A 94 -53.65 -21.00 5.61
CA TYR A 94 -53.28 -22.14 4.79
C TYR A 94 -52.90 -21.73 3.37
N MET A 95 -53.65 -20.82 2.74
CA MET A 95 -53.41 -20.35 1.37
C MET A 95 -52.26 -19.34 1.24
N GLN A 96 -51.89 -18.64 2.32
CA GLN A 96 -50.90 -17.55 2.27
C GLN A 96 -49.56 -17.88 2.92
N HIS A 97 -49.54 -18.83 3.86
CA HIS A 97 -48.34 -19.09 4.66
C HIS A 97 -47.93 -20.57 4.67
N ASN A 98 -48.86 -21.49 4.40
CA ASN A 98 -48.60 -22.92 4.48
C ASN A 98 -48.20 -23.53 3.13
N ASN A 99 -47.04 -24.19 3.06
CA ASN A 99 -46.57 -24.89 1.85
C ASN A 99 -47.54 -25.97 1.37
N GLY A 100 -48.35 -26.53 2.27
CA GLY A 100 -49.35 -27.55 1.98
C GLY A 100 -50.33 -27.15 0.90
N PHE A 101 -50.66 -25.85 0.77
CA PHE A 101 -51.53 -25.37 -0.30
C PHE A 101 -50.90 -25.60 -1.68
N CYS A 102 -49.62 -25.27 -1.82
CA CYS A 102 -48.89 -25.44 -3.07
C CYS A 102 -48.53 -26.90 -3.33
N THR A 103 -48.05 -27.64 -2.32
CA THR A 103 -47.63 -29.04 -2.46
C THR A 103 -48.80 -30.02 -2.53
N GLY A 104 -50.01 -29.60 -2.18
CA GLY A 104 -51.24 -30.39 -2.35
C GLY A 104 -51.61 -30.65 -3.81
N CYS A 105 -51.04 -29.90 -4.75
CA CYS A 105 -51.23 -30.12 -6.18
C CYS A 105 -50.32 -31.24 -6.69
N HIS A 106 -50.86 -32.20 -7.45
CA HIS A 106 -50.09 -33.35 -7.95
C HIS A 106 -48.92 -32.93 -8.87
N VAL A 107 -49.11 -31.87 -9.67
CA VAL A 107 -48.06 -31.32 -10.56
C VAL A 107 -46.89 -30.71 -9.79
N MET A 108 -47.07 -30.40 -8.50
CA MET A 108 -46.04 -29.78 -7.66
C MET A 108 -45.08 -30.78 -7.02
N LYS A 109 -45.30 -32.09 -7.16
CA LYS A 109 -44.43 -33.12 -6.57
C LYS A 109 -42.97 -33.00 -7.02
N ALA A 110 -42.72 -32.98 -8.33
CA ALA A 110 -41.36 -32.90 -8.86
C ALA A 110 -40.69 -31.52 -8.61
N PRO A 111 -41.36 -30.37 -8.84
CA PRO A 111 -40.81 -29.07 -8.47
C PRO A 111 -40.49 -28.94 -6.97
N PHE A 112 -41.33 -29.50 -6.09
CA PHE A 112 -41.08 -29.48 -4.65
C PHE A 112 -39.88 -30.34 -4.25
N GLN A 113 -39.68 -31.50 -4.87
CA GLN A 113 -38.48 -32.31 -4.64
C GLN A 113 -37.19 -31.57 -5.00
N ARG A 114 -37.18 -30.81 -6.11
CA ARG A 114 -36.04 -29.95 -6.46
C ARG A 114 -35.81 -28.85 -5.43
N PHE A 115 -36.89 -28.23 -4.97
CA PHE A 115 -36.84 -27.21 -3.92
C PHE A 115 -36.27 -27.77 -2.61
N ALA A 116 -36.76 -28.93 -2.17
CA ALA A 116 -36.32 -29.61 -0.96
C ALA A 116 -34.85 -30.09 -1.03
N GLY A 117 -34.32 -30.32 -2.24
CA GLY A 117 -32.90 -30.60 -2.45
C GLY A 117 -32.02 -29.35 -2.57
N SER A 118 -32.59 -28.14 -2.49
CA SER A 118 -31.88 -26.87 -2.64
C SER A 118 -31.43 -26.31 -1.30
N LYS A 119 -30.60 -25.25 -1.33
CA LYS A 119 -30.21 -24.49 -0.12
C LYS A 119 -31.35 -23.66 0.49
N HIS A 120 -32.52 -23.65 -0.13
CA HIS A 120 -33.71 -22.93 0.33
C HIS A 120 -34.77 -23.87 0.92
N ASP A 121 -34.44 -25.13 1.18
CA ASP A 121 -35.34 -26.17 1.70
C ASP A 121 -36.10 -25.80 2.99
N SER A 122 -35.53 -24.92 3.81
CA SER A 122 -36.11 -24.38 5.04
C SER A 122 -37.11 -23.24 4.83
N LEU A 123 -37.26 -22.71 3.60
CA LEU A 123 -38.18 -21.60 3.32
C LEU A 123 -39.59 -22.08 2.98
N SER A 124 -40.58 -21.23 3.27
CA SER A 124 -41.93 -21.37 2.72
C SER A 124 -41.92 -21.01 1.23
N CYS A 125 -42.74 -21.69 0.42
CA CYS A 125 -42.98 -21.33 -0.99
C CYS A 125 -43.40 -19.85 -1.10
N HIS A 126 -44.14 -19.35 -0.11
CA HIS A 126 -44.62 -17.98 -0.02
C HIS A 126 -43.53 -16.94 0.28
N ALA A 127 -42.35 -17.38 0.75
CA ALA A 127 -41.19 -16.50 0.86
C ALA A 127 -40.72 -16.01 -0.52
N CYS A 128 -40.92 -16.82 -1.57
CA CYS A 128 -40.57 -16.50 -2.95
C CYS A 128 -41.79 -16.08 -3.78
N HIS A 129 -42.94 -16.71 -3.53
CA HIS A 129 -44.19 -16.52 -4.28
C HIS A 129 -45.24 -15.81 -3.43
N GLN A 130 -45.19 -14.48 -3.41
CA GLN A 130 -46.24 -13.65 -2.84
C GLN A 130 -47.25 -13.28 -3.93
N GLN A 131 -48.44 -13.87 -3.87
CA GLN A 131 -49.52 -13.60 -4.82
C GLN A 131 -50.77 -13.13 -4.10
N GLY A 132 -51.55 -12.25 -4.74
CA GLY A 132 -52.76 -11.70 -4.15
C GLY A 132 -53.84 -12.77 -3.96
N MET A 133 -54.79 -12.50 -3.06
CA MET A 133 -55.87 -13.45 -2.75
C MET A 133 -56.63 -13.92 -4.00
N TYR A 134 -56.89 -13.01 -4.94
CA TYR A 134 -57.54 -13.36 -6.22
C TYR A 134 -56.75 -14.41 -7.02
N ALA A 135 -55.41 -14.31 -7.06
CA ALA A 135 -54.57 -15.27 -7.75
C ALA A 135 -54.62 -16.65 -7.05
N ASN A 136 -54.63 -16.67 -5.71
CA ASN A 136 -54.77 -17.90 -4.93
C ASN A 136 -56.15 -18.56 -5.15
N VAL A 137 -57.24 -17.79 -5.14
CA VAL A 137 -58.58 -18.30 -5.42
C VAL A 137 -58.69 -18.83 -6.84
N ARG A 138 -58.09 -18.14 -7.82
CA ARG A 138 -57.99 -18.65 -9.20
C ARG A 138 -57.21 -19.95 -9.26
N GLN A 139 -56.10 -20.07 -8.54
CA GLN A 139 -55.31 -21.31 -8.49
C GLN A 139 -56.07 -22.46 -7.83
N LEU A 140 -56.84 -22.17 -6.78
CA LEU A 140 -57.75 -23.12 -6.15
C LEU A 140 -58.83 -23.59 -7.14
N TYR A 141 -59.44 -22.66 -7.89
CA TYR A 141 -60.39 -23.00 -8.94
C TYR A 141 -59.77 -23.91 -10.00
N LEU A 142 -58.59 -23.56 -10.51
CA LEU A 142 -57.86 -24.39 -11.48
C LEU A 142 -57.57 -25.79 -10.93
N TRP A 143 -57.24 -25.90 -9.64
CA TRP A 143 -56.97 -27.18 -8.99
C TRP A 143 -58.23 -28.03 -8.80
N VAL A 144 -59.34 -27.44 -8.36
CA VAL A 144 -60.58 -28.19 -8.08
C VAL A 144 -61.33 -28.53 -9.36
N ALA A 145 -61.49 -27.54 -10.25
CA ALA A 145 -62.33 -27.63 -11.43
C ALA A 145 -61.57 -28.11 -12.68
N GLU A 146 -60.44 -27.51 -13.03
CA GLU A 146 -59.77 -27.81 -14.31
C GLU A 146 -58.74 -28.95 -14.22
N ARG A 147 -58.14 -29.17 -13.06
CA ARG A 147 -57.14 -30.23 -12.77
C ARG A 147 -56.07 -30.37 -13.87
N PRO A 148 -55.33 -29.30 -14.20
CA PRO A 148 -54.37 -29.34 -15.29
C PRO A 148 -53.23 -30.33 -14.97
N GLU A 149 -52.88 -31.16 -15.95
CA GLU A 149 -51.76 -32.12 -15.83
C GLU A 149 -50.38 -31.46 -16.05
N LYS A 150 -50.36 -30.23 -16.56
CA LYS A 150 -49.14 -29.47 -16.85
C LYS A 150 -49.25 -28.05 -16.32
N ILE A 151 -48.17 -27.57 -15.72
CA ILE A 151 -48.05 -26.17 -15.32
C ILE A 151 -47.72 -25.37 -16.59
N GLY A 152 -48.54 -24.35 -16.90
CA GLY A 152 -48.26 -23.37 -17.95
C GLY A 152 -47.06 -22.47 -17.61
N LYS A 153 -47.01 -21.27 -18.18
CA LYS A 153 -45.93 -20.32 -17.89
C LYS A 153 -45.95 -19.92 -16.41
N HIS A 154 -45.00 -20.44 -15.63
CA HIS A 154 -44.87 -20.16 -14.19
C HIS A 154 -44.62 -18.67 -13.95
N ALA A 155 -45.18 -18.13 -12.87
CA ALA A 155 -44.99 -16.73 -12.51
C ALA A 155 -43.50 -16.45 -12.21
N LYS A 156 -42.97 -15.37 -12.79
CA LYS A 156 -41.57 -14.97 -12.56
C LYS A 156 -41.42 -14.42 -11.14
N VAL A 157 -40.43 -14.92 -10.40
CA VAL A 157 -40.02 -14.33 -9.12
C VAL A 157 -39.16 -13.11 -9.42
N PRO A 158 -39.57 -11.89 -9.03
CA PRO A 158 -38.78 -10.70 -9.29
C PRO A 158 -37.56 -10.64 -8.36
N THR A 159 -36.45 -10.09 -8.87
CA THR A 159 -35.18 -9.92 -8.14
C THR A 159 -35.34 -9.34 -6.74
N ARG A 160 -36.30 -8.43 -6.55
CA ARG A 160 -36.56 -7.78 -5.25
C ARG A 160 -36.82 -8.78 -4.12
N ILE A 161 -37.44 -9.92 -4.43
CA ILE A 161 -37.77 -10.94 -3.42
C ILE A 161 -36.49 -11.60 -2.91
N CYS A 162 -35.60 -11.99 -3.83
CA CYS A 162 -34.28 -12.49 -3.49
C CYS A 162 -33.48 -11.43 -2.70
N ALA A 163 -33.50 -10.17 -3.17
CA ALA A 163 -32.78 -9.07 -2.54
C ALA A 163 -33.28 -8.72 -1.13
N ASN A 164 -34.55 -8.96 -0.80
CA ASN A 164 -35.05 -8.70 0.55
C ASN A 164 -34.37 -9.59 1.60
N CYS A 165 -34.07 -10.86 1.28
CA CYS A 165 -33.35 -11.74 2.20
C CYS A 165 -31.84 -11.63 2.00
N HIS A 166 -31.37 -11.70 0.75
CA HIS A 166 -29.96 -11.71 0.45
C HIS A 166 -29.31 -10.32 0.59
N VAL A 167 -29.93 -9.23 0.17
CA VAL A 167 -29.30 -7.90 0.25
C VAL A 167 -29.66 -7.15 1.53
N ARG A 168 -30.89 -7.31 2.02
CA ARG A 168 -31.44 -6.48 3.12
C ARG A 168 -31.69 -7.24 4.44
N GLY A 169 -31.90 -8.55 4.38
CA GLY A 169 -32.36 -9.36 5.52
C GLY A 169 -31.23 -10.07 6.26
N ASP A 170 -31.57 -11.11 7.02
CA ASP A 170 -30.64 -11.79 7.94
C ASP A 170 -29.44 -12.44 7.22
N ALA A 171 -29.61 -12.83 5.95
CA ALA A 171 -28.54 -13.37 5.13
C ALA A 171 -27.60 -12.29 4.54
N LYS A 172 -27.83 -11.01 4.86
CA LYS A 172 -27.11 -9.85 4.29
C LYS A 172 -25.61 -9.95 4.43
N GLN A 173 -25.07 -10.36 5.58
CA GLN A 173 -23.62 -10.40 5.77
C GLN A 173 -22.96 -11.44 4.85
N THR A 174 -23.52 -12.66 4.83
CA THR A 174 -23.08 -13.73 3.93
C THR A 174 -23.20 -13.33 2.47
N TRP A 175 -24.29 -12.65 2.12
CA TRP A 175 -24.51 -12.22 0.75
C TRP A 175 -23.68 -11.00 0.35
N GLN A 176 -23.40 -10.05 1.24
CA GLN A 176 -22.52 -8.92 0.93
C GLN A 176 -21.16 -9.42 0.45
N ARG A 177 -20.68 -10.50 1.04
CA ARG A 177 -19.49 -11.23 0.60
C ARG A 177 -19.67 -11.91 -0.78
N ILE A 178 -20.84 -12.46 -1.08
CA ILE A 178 -21.11 -13.10 -2.38
C ILE A 178 -21.33 -12.06 -3.49
N ALA A 179 -22.06 -10.99 -3.20
CA ALA A 179 -22.28 -9.88 -4.09
C ALA A 179 -20.99 -9.12 -4.39
N SER A 180 -20.01 -9.14 -3.47
CA SER A 180 -18.68 -8.59 -3.72
C SER A 180 -17.79 -9.48 -4.58
N THR A 181 -18.24 -10.64 -5.06
CA THR A 181 -17.41 -11.43 -5.96
C THR A 181 -17.32 -10.81 -7.35
N ALA A 182 -16.18 -11.00 -8.00
CA ALA A 182 -15.85 -10.46 -9.31
C ALA A 182 -16.94 -10.72 -10.35
N GLY A 183 -17.50 -11.94 -10.34
CA GLY A 183 -18.56 -12.36 -11.24
C GLY A 183 -19.86 -11.58 -11.05
N HIS A 184 -20.36 -11.51 -9.81
CA HIS A 184 -21.61 -10.80 -9.52
C HIS A 184 -21.50 -9.32 -9.84
N ARG A 185 -20.42 -8.66 -9.40
CA ARG A 185 -20.22 -7.22 -9.67
C ARG A 185 -20.13 -6.91 -11.15
N THR A 186 -19.37 -7.72 -11.91
CA THR A 186 -19.20 -7.50 -13.35
C THR A 186 -20.53 -7.54 -14.12
N HIS A 187 -21.44 -8.45 -13.73
CA HIS A 187 -22.70 -8.68 -14.43
C HIS A 187 -23.86 -7.83 -13.88
N LEU A 188 -23.94 -7.62 -12.57
CA LEU A 188 -25.07 -6.93 -11.92
C LEU A 188 -24.85 -5.41 -11.78
N GLU A 189 -23.61 -4.93 -11.75
CA GLU A 189 -23.28 -3.49 -11.67
C GLU A 189 -22.98 -2.88 -13.05
N SER A 190 -23.35 -3.58 -14.13
CA SER A 190 -23.05 -3.13 -15.49
C SER A 190 -24.15 -2.24 -16.06
N ASP A 191 -23.76 -1.09 -16.61
CA ASP A 191 -24.66 -0.19 -17.35
C ASP A 191 -24.90 -0.61 -18.81
N SER A 192 -24.21 -1.67 -19.28
CA SER A 192 -24.43 -2.23 -20.61
C SER A 192 -25.89 -2.64 -20.83
N SER A 193 -26.46 -2.22 -21.95
CA SER A 193 -27.82 -2.60 -22.36
C SER A 193 -28.01 -4.12 -22.41
N ALA A 194 -26.95 -4.87 -22.74
CA ALA A 194 -26.95 -6.33 -22.78
C ALA A 194 -27.12 -6.98 -21.39
N LEU A 195 -26.77 -6.28 -20.32
CA LEU A 195 -26.81 -6.79 -18.94
C LEU A 195 -27.94 -6.17 -18.10
N LYS A 196 -28.63 -5.14 -18.62
CA LYS A 196 -29.69 -4.41 -17.92
C LYS A 196 -30.85 -5.28 -17.42
N THR A 197 -31.10 -6.42 -18.08
CA THR A 197 -32.20 -7.33 -17.74
C THR A 197 -31.74 -8.58 -16.97
N VAL A 198 -30.48 -8.67 -16.58
CA VAL A 198 -29.95 -9.80 -15.81
C VAL A 198 -30.57 -9.78 -14.40
N GLN A 199 -31.13 -10.92 -14.00
CA GLN A 199 -31.77 -11.14 -12.69
C GLN A 199 -31.06 -12.28 -11.96
N CYS A 200 -31.24 -12.41 -10.65
CA CYS A 200 -30.66 -13.52 -9.89
C CYS A 200 -31.03 -14.89 -10.50
N VAL A 201 -32.30 -15.04 -10.92
CA VAL A 201 -32.82 -16.26 -11.54
C VAL A 201 -32.35 -16.48 -12.99
N THR A 202 -31.74 -15.47 -13.63
CA THR A 202 -31.09 -15.66 -14.94
C THR A 202 -29.95 -16.66 -14.83
N CYS A 203 -29.23 -16.66 -13.70
CA CYS A 203 -28.12 -17.57 -13.44
C CYS A 203 -28.51 -18.70 -12.46
N HIS A 204 -29.19 -18.35 -11.38
CA HIS A 204 -29.57 -19.30 -10.33
C HIS A 204 -30.90 -20.00 -10.58
N GLY A 205 -31.52 -19.87 -11.75
CA GLY A 205 -32.86 -20.41 -12.03
C GLY A 205 -32.91 -21.35 -13.23
N LEU A 206 -31.83 -22.10 -13.48
CA LEU A 206 -31.68 -22.97 -14.65
C LEU A 206 -32.86 -23.95 -14.81
N GLU A 207 -33.34 -24.52 -13.71
CA GLU A 207 -34.56 -25.31 -13.68
C GLU A 207 -35.55 -24.72 -12.66
N VAL A 208 -36.85 -24.95 -12.89
CA VAL A 208 -37.90 -24.55 -11.96
C VAL A 208 -37.63 -25.17 -10.57
N HIS A 209 -37.38 -24.28 -9.61
CA HIS A 209 -37.08 -24.59 -8.21
C HIS A 209 -35.78 -25.38 -7.97
N ARG A 210 -34.80 -25.27 -8.86
CA ARG A 210 -33.41 -25.70 -8.63
C ARG A 210 -32.49 -24.48 -8.67
N PHE A 211 -31.95 -24.11 -7.51
CA PHE A 211 -31.22 -22.84 -7.33
C PHE A 211 -29.70 -22.99 -7.30
N VAL A 212 -29.14 -23.72 -8.27
CA VAL A 212 -27.70 -23.96 -8.35
C VAL A 212 -27.24 -23.67 -9.78
N PRO A 213 -26.27 -22.76 -9.98
CA PRO A 213 -25.69 -22.57 -11.30
C PRO A 213 -24.92 -23.83 -11.69
N VAL A 214 -25.05 -24.24 -12.95
CA VAL A 214 -24.23 -25.30 -13.54
C VAL A 214 -23.53 -24.73 -14.76
N ASP A 215 -22.69 -25.53 -15.41
CA ASP A 215 -21.85 -25.07 -16.51
C ASP A 215 -22.60 -24.40 -17.67
N SER A 216 -23.81 -24.91 -17.96
CA SER A 216 -24.68 -24.33 -18.99
C SER A 216 -25.28 -22.97 -18.61
N THR A 217 -25.16 -22.54 -17.35
CA THR A 217 -25.70 -21.25 -16.88
C THR A 217 -25.03 -20.06 -17.56
N CYS A 218 -23.72 -20.12 -17.82
CA CYS A 218 -23.02 -19.05 -18.52
C CYS A 218 -23.52 -18.89 -19.96
N ALA A 219 -23.91 -20.00 -20.59
CA ALA A 219 -24.48 -20.07 -21.94
C ALA A 219 -26.00 -19.79 -21.99
N GLN A 220 -26.66 -19.66 -20.84
CA GLN A 220 -28.11 -19.61 -20.73
C GLN A 220 -28.67 -18.30 -21.29
N ALA A 221 -29.90 -18.37 -21.83
CA ALA A 221 -30.62 -17.21 -22.35
C ALA A 221 -29.85 -16.43 -23.43
N GLY A 222 -28.98 -17.11 -24.19
CA GLY A 222 -28.16 -16.51 -25.24
C GLY A 222 -26.91 -15.78 -24.75
N CYS A 223 -26.61 -15.79 -23.45
CA CYS A 223 -25.36 -15.26 -22.90
C CYS A 223 -24.22 -16.21 -23.26
N HIS A 224 -22.99 -15.73 -23.53
CA HIS A 224 -21.78 -16.52 -23.85
C HIS A 224 -21.89 -17.76 -24.80
N VAL A 225 -22.97 -17.93 -25.58
CA VAL A 225 -23.21 -19.11 -26.43
C VAL A 225 -22.16 -19.36 -27.51
N ASN A 226 -21.46 -18.30 -27.93
CA ASN A 226 -20.44 -18.35 -28.98
C ASN A 226 -19.01 -18.28 -28.42
N VAL A 227 -18.83 -18.38 -27.10
CA VAL A 227 -17.52 -18.29 -26.46
C VAL A 227 -16.91 -19.69 -26.41
N ARG A 228 -15.80 -19.87 -27.12
CA ARG A 228 -15.01 -21.11 -27.15
C ARG A 228 -13.53 -20.80 -27.02
N ILE A 229 -12.74 -21.78 -26.62
CA ILE A 229 -11.28 -21.67 -26.64
C ILE A 229 -10.81 -21.90 -28.08
N THR A 230 -9.98 -21.00 -28.61
CA THR A 230 -9.40 -21.08 -29.96
C THR A 230 -7.88 -21.18 -29.95
N LEU A 231 -7.26 -21.05 -28.77
CA LEU A 231 -5.81 -20.95 -28.62
C LEU A 231 -5.12 -22.30 -28.72
N ALA A 232 -4.32 -22.48 -29.77
CA ALA A 232 -3.41 -23.60 -29.97
C ALA A 232 -4.07 -24.96 -29.67
N LYS A 233 -3.37 -25.86 -28.98
CA LYS A 233 -3.90 -27.18 -28.60
C LYS A 233 -5.02 -27.11 -27.55
N MET A 234 -5.22 -25.98 -26.87
CA MET A 234 -6.37 -25.82 -25.96
C MET A 234 -7.68 -25.68 -26.73
N SER A 235 -7.64 -25.39 -28.03
CA SER A 235 -8.87 -25.34 -28.84
C SER A 235 -9.59 -26.67 -28.94
N THR A 236 -8.93 -27.78 -28.64
CA THR A 236 -9.53 -29.12 -28.59
C THR A 236 -10.10 -29.47 -27.21
N GLN A 237 -9.93 -28.61 -26.21
CA GLN A 237 -10.39 -28.80 -24.83
C GLN A 237 -11.70 -28.03 -24.59
N THR A 238 -12.74 -28.35 -25.35
CA THR A 238 -14.02 -27.61 -25.34
C THR A 238 -14.87 -27.82 -24.10
N ASP A 239 -14.54 -28.82 -23.28
CA ASP A 239 -15.36 -29.23 -22.13
C ASP A 239 -14.94 -28.57 -20.81
N ALA A 240 -13.95 -27.67 -20.83
CA ALA A 240 -13.52 -26.98 -19.63
C ALA A 240 -14.58 -25.97 -19.17
N HIS A 241 -15.03 -26.10 -17.91
CA HIS A 241 -15.96 -25.13 -17.33
C HIS A 241 -15.35 -23.73 -17.24
N CYS A 242 -16.14 -22.68 -17.51
CA CYS A 242 -15.67 -21.29 -17.58
C CYS A 242 -14.96 -20.84 -16.29
N THR A 243 -15.42 -21.30 -15.12
CA THR A 243 -14.81 -20.91 -13.83
C THR A 243 -13.48 -21.58 -13.54
N THR A 244 -13.05 -22.53 -14.38
CA THR A 244 -11.69 -23.09 -14.33
C THR A 244 -10.66 -22.00 -14.62
N CYS A 245 -10.97 -21.12 -15.58
CA CYS A 245 -10.13 -20.00 -15.97
C CYS A 245 -10.56 -18.69 -15.30
N HIS A 246 -11.87 -18.44 -15.21
CA HIS A 246 -12.41 -17.19 -14.68
C HIS A 246 -12.71 -17.29 -13.19
N ALA A 247 -12.08 -16.43 -12.39
CA ALA A 247 -12.20 -16.41 -10.93
C ALA A 247 -13.53 -15.76 -10.46
N PHE A 248 -14.67 -16.31 -10.90
CA PHE A 248 -16.02 -15.73 -10.72
C PHE A 248 -16.39 -15.47 -9.25
N THR A 249 -16.00 -16.39 -8.37
CA THR A 249 -16.31 -16.36 -6.93
C THR A 249 -15.23 -15.68 -6.09
N THR A 250 -14.19 -15.12 -6.71
CA THR A 250 -13.17 -14.35 -5.98
C THR A 250 -13.76 -13.01 -5.54
N GLU A 251 -13.69 -12.75 -4.24
CA GLU A 251 -14.07 -11.46 -3.67
C GLU A 251 -13.19 -10.33 -4.20
N VAL A 252 -13.81 -9.18 -4.45
CA VAL A 252 -13.09 -7.95 -4.73
C VAL A 252 -13.35 -6.90 -3.64
N PRO A 253 -12.37 -6.04 -3.33
CA PRO A 253 -12.54 -4.98 -2.33
C PRO A 253 -13.79 -4.15 -2.58
N ALA A 254 -14.49 -3.74 -1.51
CA ALA A 254 -15.72 -2.97 -1.63
C ALA A 254 -15.56 -1.65 -2.41
N LEU A 255 -14.37 -1.03 -2.32
CA LEU A 255 -14.02 0.19 -3.05
C LEU A 255 -13.54 -0.05 -4.50
N ALA A 256 -13.38 -1.31 -4.91
CA ALA A 256 -12.94 -1.61 -6.27
C ALA A 256 -14.02 -1.18 -7.28
N THR A 257 -13.62 -0.65 -8.43
CA THR A 257 -14.57 -0.32 -9.50
C THR A 257 -15.08 -1.59 -10.18
N ARG A 258 -16.15 -1.48 -10.97
CA ARG A 258 -16.59 -2.59 -11.83
C ARG A 258 -15.47 -3.06 -12.76
N ASP A 259 -14.68 -2.16 -13.34
CA ASP A 259 -13.57 -2.53 -14.23
C ASP A 259 -12.47 -3.28 -13.49
N SER A 260 -12.20 -2.92 -12.23
CA SER A 260 -11.34 -3.71 -11.36
C SER A 260 -11.92 -5.11 -11.10
N ALA A 261 -13.23 -5.23 -10.86
CA ALA A 261 -13.92 -6.51 -10.70
C ALA A 261 -13.83 -7.38 -11.96
N ARG A 262 -14.01 -6.77 -13.14
CA ARG A 262 -13.82 -7.42 -14.44
C ARG A 262 -12.37 -7.89 -14.60
N GLY A 263 -11.40 -7.09 -14.18
CA GLY A 263 -9.98 -7.45 -14.18
C GLY A 263 -9.69 -8.68 -13.32
N THR A 264 -10.40 -8.88 -12.22
CA THR A 264 -10.27 -10.09 -11.37
C THR A 264 -10.80 -11.36 -12.06
N LEU A 265 -11.74 -11.23 -12.99
CA LEU A 265 -12.19 -12.38 -13.81
C LEU A 265 -11.14 -12.83 -14.81
N VAL A 266 -10.14 -12.00 -15.13
CA VAL A 266 -9.09 -12.33 -16.09
C VAL A 266 -8.19 -13.42 -15.50
N PRO A 267 -7.95 -14.54 -16.21
CA PRO A 267 -7.13 -15.64 -15.70
C PRO A 267 -5.71 -15.19 -15.36
N ARG A 268 -5.22 -15.65 -14.21
CA ARG A 268 -3.86 -15.39 -13.73
C ARG A 268 -3.04 -16.68 -13.78
N PHE A 269 -1.77 -16.57 -13.42
CA PHE A 269 -0.81 -17.67 -13.47
C PHE A 269 -1.34 -18.92 -12.76
N LYS A 270 -2.06 -18.80 -11.64
CA LYS A 270 -2.64 -19.94 -10.92
C LYS A 270 -3.62 -20.76 -11.78
N GLN A 271 -4.48 -20.10 -12.56
CA GLN A 271 -5.43 -20.77 -13.45
C GLN A 271 -4.75 -21.31 -14.70
N CYS A 272 -3.80 -20.57 -15.28
CA CYS A 272 -3.09 -21.06 -16.46
C CYS A 272 -2.18 -22.24 -16.12
N PHE A 273 -1.54 -22.20 -14.96
CA PHE A 273 -0.63 -23.25 -14.48
C PHE A 273 -1.35 -24.39 -13.78
N SER A 274 -2.67 -24.33 -13.55
CA SER A 274 -3.40 -25.53 -13.06
C SER A 274 -3.43 -26.65 -14.11
N CYS A 275 -3.03 -26.37 -15.35
CA CYS A 275 -2.85 -27.35 -16.41
C CYS A 275 -1.37 -27.74 -16.57
N HIS A 276 -1.10 -29.03 -16.79
CA HIS A 276 0.26 -29.59 -16.78
C HIS A 276 1.18 -29.04 -17.89
N GLN A 277 0.65 -28.73 -19.08
CA GLN A 277 1.49 -28.28 -20.20
C GLN A 277 2.03 -26.85 -20.00
N MET A 278 1.29 -25.97 -19.32
CA MET A 278 1.70 -24.57 -19.13
C MET A 278 2.84 -24.43 -18.12
N GLN A 279 2.83 -25.23 -17.04
CA GLN A 279 3.92 -25.24 -16.06
C GLN A 279 5.24 -25.71 -16.68
N ALA A 280 5.18 -26.70 -17.58
CA ALA A 280 6.38 -27.23 -18.23
C ALA A 280 7.00 -26.24 -19.23
N ILE A 281 6.19 -25.46 -19.96
CA ILE A 281 6.67 -24.51 -20.97
C ILE A 281 7.28 -23.25 -20.32
N LEU A 282 6.77 -22.84 -19.16
CA LEU A 282 7.17 -21.62 -18.46
C LEU A 282 7.76 -21.94 -17.07
N ALA A 283 8.69 -22.90 -17.02
CA ALA A 283 9.26 -23.39 -15.77
C ALA A 283 10.07 -22.32 -14.99
N ASP A 284 10.58 -21.32 -15.69
CA ASP A 284 11.38 -20.20 -15.17
C ASP A 284 10.58 -18.91 -14.99
N PHE A 285 9.25 -18.94 -15.25
CA PHE A 285 8.41 -17.77 -15.09
C PHE A 285 8.25 -17.39 -13.61
N ASP A 286 8.69 -16.18 -13.28
CA ASP A 286 8.53 -15.60 -11.95
C ASP A 286 7.46 -14.48 -11.99
N PRO A 287 6.26 -14.70 -11.41
CA PRO A 287 5.20 -13.68 -11.38
C PRO A 287 5.59 -12.42 -10.61
N ALA A 288 6.64 -12.44 -9.77
CA ALA A 288 7.16 -11.25 -9.09
C ALA A 288 8.01 -10.37 -10.01
N ARG A 289 8.58 -10.94 -11.08
CA ARG A 289 9.36 -10.20 -12.10
C ARG A 289 8.48 -9.66 -13.22
N ASP A 290 7.27 -10.18 -13.38
CA ASP A 290 6.29 -9.67 -14.34
C ASP A 290 5.62 -8.39 -13.82
N PRO A 291 5.70 -7.26 -14.55
CA PRO A 291 5.04 -6.01 -14.13
C PRO A 291 3.51 -6.14 -14.06
N HIS A 292 2.93 -7.15 -14.71
CA HIS A 292 1.49 -7.46 -14.68
C HIS A 292 1.08 -8.44 -13.56
N ARG A 293 2.02 -8.80 -12.67
CA ARG A 293 1.81 -9.67 -11.51
C ARG A 293 1.24 -11.06 -11.86
N GLY A 294 1.69 -11.63 -12.97
CA GLY A 294 1.27 -12.93 -13.47
C GLY A 294 -0.18 -12.96 -13.96
N THR A 295 -0.73 -11.83 -14.40
CA THR A 295 -2.10 -11.78 -14.95
C THR A 295 -2.06 -12.12 -16.44
N CYS A 296 -1.87 -13.41 -16.74
CA CYS A 296 -1.66 -13.93 -18.09
C CYS A 296 -2.70 -13.43 -19.10
N GLY A 297 -3.97 -13.31 -18.65
CA GLY A 297 -5.08 -12.90 -19.50
C GLY A 297 -5.06 -11.43 -19.96
N PHE A 298 -4.13 -10.60 -19.47
CA PHE A 298 -3.91 -9.25 -20.02
C PHE A 298 -3.24 -9.27 -21.37
N CYS A 299 -2.39 -10.27 -21.62
CA CYS A 299 -1.70 -10.43 -22.90
C CYS A 299 -2.35 -11.54 -23.73
N HIS A 300 -2.70 -12.65 -23.06
CA HIS A 300 -3.26 -13.84 -23.69
C HIS A 300 -4.79 -13.81 -23.62
N ASN A 301 -5.46 -13.98 -24.75
CA ASN A 301 -6.90 -14.15 -24.80
C ASN A 301 -7.23 -15.48 -25.49
N PRO A 302 -7.53 -16.55 -24.73
CA PRO A 302 -7.74 -17.88 -25.30
C PRO A 302 -9.00 -17.98 -26.17
N HIS A 303 -9.87 -16.97 -26.16
CA HIS A 303 -11.10 -16.93 -26.95
C HIS A 303 -10.96 -16.19 -28.28
N VAL A 304 -9.84 -15.49 -28.49
CA VAL A 304 -9.60 -14.66 -29.68
C VAL A 304 -8.33 -15.11 -30.40
N GLN A 305 -7.27 -15.38 -29.64
CA GLN A 305 -5.98 -15.73 -30.22
C GLN A 305 -5.99 -17.18 -30.69
N LYS A 306 -5.38 -17.43 -31.85
CA LYS A 306 -5.18 -18.78 -32.38
C LYS A 306 -3.80 -19.31 -32.00
N GLN A 307 -2.80 -18.43 -31.94
CA GLN A 307 -1.42 -18.76 -31.55
C GLN A 307 -0.94 -17.91 -30.37
N PRO A 308 -0.13 -18.46 -29.45
CA PRO A 308 0.39 -17.70 -28.30
C PRO A 308 1.19 -16.45 -28.70
N ALA A 309 1.85 -16.48 -29.86
CA ALA A 309 2.63 -15.36 -30.38
C ALA A 309 1.78 -14.10 -30.68
N GLU A 310 0.47 -14.27 -30.90
CA GLU A 310 -0.46 -13.15 -31.13
C GLU A 310 -0.61 -12.25 -29.88
N ALA A 311 -0.26 -12.75 -28.70
CA ALA A 311 -0.23 -11.95 -27.47
C ALA A 311 0.76 -10.78 -27.51
N ALA A 312 1.73 -10.76 -28.42
CA ALA A 312 2.58 -9.59 -28.60
C ALA A 312 1.80 -8.36 -29.12
N GLN A 313 0.69 -8.58 -29.84
CA GLN A 313 -0.11 -7.51 -30.44
C GLN A 313 -1.02 -6.81 -29.42
N THR A 314 -1.31 -7.45 -28.28
CA THR A 314 -2.13 -6.84 -27.22
C THR A 314 -1.39 -5.73 -26.51
N CYS A 315 -0.05 -5.77 -26.44
CA CYS A 315 0.77 -4.68 -25.91
C CYS A 315 0.47 -3.33 -26.60
N ALA A 316 0.28 -3.34 -27.93
CA ALA A 316 -0.01 -2.13 -28.70
C ALA A 316 -1.52 -1.82 -28.77
N SER A 317 -2.38 -2.82 -28.86
CA SER A 317 -3.83 -2.64 -29.08
C SER A 317 -4.65 -2.45 -27.80
N ALA A 318 -4.18 -2.92 -26.64
CA ALA A 318 -4.91 -2.81 -25.38
C ALA A 318 -4.89 -1.40 -24.76
N LYS A 319 -4.09 -0.47 -25.31
CA LYS A 319 -3.91 0.91 -24.82
C LYS A 319 -3.45 1.04 -23.36
N CYS A 320 -3.10 -0.06 -22.68
CA CYS A 320 -2.55 -0.04 -21.32
C CYS A 320 -1.19 0.69 -21.25
N HIS A 321 -0.42 0.67 -22.34
CA HIS A 321 0.86 1.38 -22.49
C HIS A 321 0.73 2.60 -23.41
N ALA A 322 -0.36 3.36 -23.32
CA ALA A 322 -0.58 4.51 -24.21
C ALA A 322 0.51 5.59 -24.08
N ASP A 323 1.01 5.84 -22.87
CA ASP A 323 2.11 6.76 -22.56
C ASP A 323 3.43 6.01 -22.33
N TRP A 324 3.89 5.28 -23.34
CA TRP A 324 5.17 4.55 -23.27
C TRP A 324 6.41 5.45 -23.38
N ARG A 325 6.26 6.74 -23.68
CA ARG A 325 7.38 7.66 -23.88
C ARG A 325 8.01 8.06 -22.55
N ASP A 326 9.08 7.39 -22.17
CA ASP A 326 9.94 7.73 -21.04
C ASP A 326 11.39 8.03 -21.50
N ALA A 327 12.28 8.31 -20.54
CA ALA A 327 13.69 8.60 -20.81
C ALA A 327 14.49 7.45 -21.48
N PHE A 328 13.94 6.24 -21.55
CA PHE A 328 14.52 5.07 -22.24
C PHE A 328 14.02 4.92 -23.67
N HIS A 329 12.80 5.38 -23.97
CA HIS A 329 12.22 5.33 -25.30
C HIS A 329 12.50 6.59 -26.15
N VAL A 330 13.24 7.56 -25.61
CA VAL A 330 13.65 8.78 -26.30
C VAL A 330 14.96 8.60 -27.09
N GLY A 331 15.16 9.48 -28.07
CA GLY A 331 16.29 9.43 -29.00
C GLY A 331 15.94 8.77 -30.32
N LYS A 332 16.54 9.26 -31.42
CA LYS A 332 16.17 8.91 -32.80
C LYS A 332 16.12 7.40 -33.07
N ASN A 333 17.07 6.65 -32.53
CA ASN A 333 17.18 5.20 -32.79
C ASN A 333 16.16 4.38 -31.98
N HIS A 334 15.92 4.73 -30.70
CA HIS A 334 14.90 4.06 -29.90
C HIS A 334 13.49 4.41 -30.40
N ALA A 335 13.23 5.68 -30.72
CA ALA A 335 11.94 6.11 -31.28
C ALA A 335 11.56 5.37 -32.58
N ALA A 336 12.56 5.02 -33.41
CA ALA A 336 12.33 4.30 -34.66
C ALA A 336 11.86 2.84 -34.45
N VAL A 337 12.14 2.24 -33.29
CA VAL A 337 11.78 0.84 -32.98
C VAL A 337 10.84 0.72 -31.78
N ALA A 338 10.44 1.82 -31.15
CA ALA A 338 9.71 1.82 -29.88
C ALA A 338 8.31 1.17 -29.96
N GLN A 339 7.73 1.06 -31.15
CA GLN A 339 6.46 0.35 -31.36
C GLN A 339 6.63 -1.18 -31.41
N ASN A 340 7.86 -1.68 -31.58
CA ASN A 340 8.18 -3.10 -31.54
C ASN A 340 8.57 -3.49 -30.11
N CYS A 341 7.60 -3.45 -29.18
CA CYS A 341 7.85 -3.63 -27.75
C CYS A 341 8.68 -4.90 -27.44
N THR A 342 8.43 -5.99 -28.17
CA THR A 342 9.10 -7.29 -27.98
C THR A 342 10.56 -7.33 -28.44
N LEU A 343 11.03 -6.31 -29.15
CA LEU A 343 12.45 -6.16 -29.47
C LEU A 343 13.27 -5.94 -28.20
N CYS A 344 12.74 -5.12 -27.28
CA CYS A 344 13.40 -4.74 -26.03
C CYS A 344 12.86 -5.54 -24.84
N HIS A 345 11.54 -5.64 -24.71
CA HIS A 345 10.87 -6.39 -23.64
C HIS A 345 10.71 -7.86 -24.03
N GLU A 346 11.32 -8.75 -23.27
CA GLU A 346 11.16 -10.18 -23.52
C GLU A 346 9.77 -10.64 -23.07
N PRO A 347 9.01 -11.38 -23.89
CA PRO A 347 7.76 -11.99 -23.45
C PRO A 347 7.98 -12.80 -22.17
N HIS A 348 7.08 -12.67 -21.20
CA HIS A 348 7.17 -13.32 -19.87
C HIS A 348 8.34 -12.85 -18.98
N HIS A 349 9.25 -12.02 -19.50
CA HIS A 349 10.31 -11.30 -18.77
C HIS A 349 10.31 -9.81 -19.16
N ALA A 350 9.12 -9.21 -19.20
CA ALA A 350 8.93 -7.88 -19.79
C ALA A 350 9.61 -6.74 -19.00
N LYS A 351 10.06 -6.98 -17.76
CA LYS A 351 10.79 -5.99 -16.99
C LYS A 351 12.26 -5.93 -17.46
N VAL A 352 12.71 -4.75 -17.88
CA VAL A 352 14.11 -4.49 -18.24
C VAL A 352 14.84 -3.86 -17.06
N ASP A 353 16.09 -4.25 -16.83
CA ASP A 353 16.98 -3.60 -15.85
C ASP A 353 17.58 -2.33 -16.47
N ALA A 354 17.06 -1.19 -16.06
CA ALA A 354 17.51 0.14 -16.44
C ALA A 354 18.95 0.48 -16.03
N SER A 355 19.59 -0.34 -15.19
CA SER A 355 20.98 -0.15 -14.76
C SER A 355 22.02 -0.88 -15.63
N ASP A 356 21.60 -1.88 -16.43
CA ASP A 356 22.50 -2.66 -17.30
C ASP A 356 22.28 -2.37 -18.79
N CYS A 357 22.65 -1.16 -19.21
CA CYS A 357 22.49 -0.72 -20.60
C CYS A 357 23.28 -1.61 -21.58
N ALA A 358 24.47 -2.06 -21.19
CA ALA A 358 25.35 -2.86 -22.04
C ALA A 358 24.82 -4.28 -22.22
N GLY A 359 24.40 -4.94 -21.13
CA GLY A 359 23.77 -6.26 -21.19
C GLY A 359 22.46 -6.23 -21.96
N CYS A 360 21.62 -5.20 -21.75
CA CYS A 360 20.39 -5.01 -22.51
C CYS A 360 20.66 -4.91 -24.02
N HIS A 361 21.60 -4.06 -24.44
CA HIS A 361 21.95 -3.89 -25.85
C HIS A 361 22.62 -5.13 -26.46
N ALA A 362 23.44 -5.86 -25.70
CA ALA A 362 23.99 -7.13 -26.12
C ALA A 362 22.89 -8.18 -26.35
N ALA A 363 21.92 -8.27 -25.44
CA ALA A 363 20.77 -9.17 -25.58
C ALA A 363 19.92 -8.82 -26.81
N VAL A 364 19.64 -7.54 -27.06
CA VAL A 364 18.92 -7.10 -28.27
C VAL A 364 19.66 -7.50 -29.54
N LYS A 365 20.99 -7.32 -29.59
CA LYS A 365 21.82 -7.71 -30.75
C LYS A 365 21.79 -9.22 -31.02
N GLN A 366 21.69 -10.03 -29.96
CA GLN A 366 21.59 -11.49 -30.07
C GLN A 366 20.21 -11.96 -30.56
N ARG A 367 19.16 -11.15 -30.40
CA ARG A 367 17.80 -11.49 -30.88
C ARG A 367 17.73 -11.43 -32.41
N ARG A 368 16.94 -12.33 -33.00
CA ARG A 368 16.72 -12.39 -34.46
C ARG A 368 16.26 -11.05 -35.05
N ALA A 369 15.40 -10.32 -34.34
CA ALA A 369 14.89 -9.01 -34.74
C ALA A 369 15.89 -7.85 -34.55
N GLY A 370 16.96 -8.05 -33.76
CA GLY A 370 18.05 -7.10 -33.57
C GLY A 370 19.31 -7.41 -34.38
N LYS A 371 19.28 -8.46 -35.21
CA LYS A 371 20.40 -8.86 -36.07
C LYS A 371 20.66 -7.75 -37.10
N GLY A 372 21.80 -7.07 -36.96
CA GLY A 372 22.17 -5.89 -37.78
C GLY A 372 22.07 -4.56 -37.05
N MET A 373 21.50 -4.53 -35.84
CA MET A 373 21.61 -3.37 -34.95
C MET A 373 23.00 -3.37 -34.32
N ASN A 374 23.72 -2.27 -34.51
CA ASN A 374 24.95 -1.98 -33.80
C ASN A 374 24.63 -0.95 -32.73
N PRO A 375 24.09 -1.36 -31.56
CA PRO A 375 23.95 -0.44 -30.46
C PRO A 375 25.32 0.17 -30.15
N PRO A 376 25.40 1.47 -29.81
CA PRO A 376 26.63 2.01 -29.28
C PRO A 376 26.99 1.18 -28.06
N LEU A 377 28.07 0.40 -28.18
CA LEU A 377 28.70 -0.26 -27.04
C LEU A 377 29.06 0.83 -26.01
N PRO A 378 29.16 0.49 -24.71
CA PRO A 378 29.44 1.45 -23.65
C PRO A 378 30.54 2.41 -24.10
N PHE A 379 30.25 3.71 -23.99
CA PHE A 379 31.12 4.83 -24.32
C PHE A 379 32.59 4.43 -24.15
N ASP A 380 33.34 4.30 -25.25
CA ASP A 380 34.79 4.18 -25.16
C ASP A 380 35.30 5.54 -24.69
N THR A 381 35.37 5.71 -23.37
CA THR A 381 35.84 6.93 -22.71
C THR A 381 37.24 7.29 -23.18
N THR A 382 38.06 6.30 -23.52
CA THR A 382 39.39 6.45 -24.11
C THR A 382 39.33 7.12 -25.49
N ALA A 383 38.42 6.70 -26.36
CA ALA A 383 38.25 7.30 -27.68
C ALA A 383 37.69 8.73 -27.62
N ALA A 384 36.79 9.01 -26.67
CA ALA A 384 36.25 10.34 -26.44
C ALA A 384 37.32 11.31 -25.88
N LEU A 385 38.18 10.84 -24.97
CA LEU A 385 39.31 11.61 -24.42
C LEU A 385 40.38 11.89 -25.49
N ARG A 386 40.74 10.91 -26.32
CA ARG A 386 41.70 11.12 -27.43
C ARG A 386 41.24 12.19 -28.43
N ARG A 387 39.93 12.30 -28.68
CA ARG A 387 39.37 13.35 -29.56
C ARG A 387 39.45 14.75 -28.94
N LEU A 388 39.33 14.87 -27.63
CA LEU A 388 39.46 16.16 -26.92
C LEU A 388 40.93 16.59 -26.81
N SER A 389 41.86 15.65 -26.67
CA SER A 389 43.31 15.91 -26.63
C SER A 389 43.91 16.23 -28.01
N ALA A 390 43.22 15.86 -29.10
CA ALA A 390 43.66 16.11 -30.47
C ALA A 390 43.06 17.40 -31.09
N ALA A 391 42.23 18.14 -30.36
CA ALA A 391 41.78 19.46 -30.82
C ALA A 391 42.92 20.48 -30.64
N PRO A 392 43.35 21.19 -31.70
CA PRO A 392 44.41 22.17 -31.57
C PRO A 392 43.96 23.32 -30.66
N ALA A 393 44.93 23.83 -29.90
CA ALA A 393 44.77 24.87 -28.90
C ALA A 393 43.94 26.06 -29.41
N VAL A 394 43.06 26.52 -28.54
CA VAL A 394 42.19 27.70 -28.67
C VAL A 394 42.96 28.90 -29.22
N VAL A 395 42.51 29.43 -30.36
CA VAL A 395 42.91 30.74 -30.88
C VAL A 395 42.26 31.82 -29.99
N PRO A 396 42.97 32.88 -29.55
CA PRO A 396 42.38 33.89 -28.68
C PRO A 396 41.33 34.71 -29.44
N PHE A 397 40.12 34.80 -28.90
CA PHE A 397 39.06 35.69 -29.40
C PHE A 397 39.44 37.15 -29.13
N GLY A 398 39.46 37.97 -30.19
CA GLY A 398 39.60 39.43 -30.11
C GLY A 398 38.37 40.13 -29.52
N PRO A 399 38.48 41.44 -29.21
CA PRO A 399 37.52 42.16 -28.38
C PRO A 399 36.23 42.49 -29.15
N ARG A 400 35.08 42.05 -28.65
CA ARG A 400 33.76 42.49 -29.13
C ARG A 400 33.30 43.71 -28.34
N LYS A 401 33.20 44.85 -29.04
CA LYS A 401 32.44 46.04 -28.63
C LYS A 401 30.94 45.75 -28.63
N GLY A 402 30.24 46.18 -27.58
CA GLY A 402 29.04 47.00 -27.74
C GLY A 402 27.68 46.46 -27.30
N LYS A 403 27.18 47.08 -26.21
CA LYS A 403 25.79 47.48 -25.87
C LYS A 403 24.79 46.43 -25.37
N GLY A 404 24.23 46.70 -24.19
CA GLY A 404 22.89 46.21 -23.80
C GLY A 404 22.68 45.96 -22.30
N ASP A 405 22.60 47.03 -21.52
CA ASP A 405 21.85 47.29 -20.27
C ASP A 405 21.26 46.12 -19.45
N GLY A 406 21.79 45.94 -18.23
CA GLY A 406 21.19 45.19 -17.12
C GLY A 406 21.82 45.62 -15.78
N PRO A 407 21.06 45.75 -14.68
CA PRO A 407 21.49 46.51 -13.51
C PRO A 407 22.46 45.74 -12.59
N PHE A 408 23.51 46.46 -12.21
CA PHE A 408 24.36 46.39 -11.01
C PHE A 408 24.15 45.23 -10.03
N PHE A 409 25.17 44.37 -9.94
CA PHE A 409 25.61 43.79 -8.66
C PHE A 409 27.10 44.09 -8.52
N ASP A 410 27.48 44.57 -7.34
CA ASP A 410 28.79 45.09 -6.98
C ASP A 410 29.93 44.08 -7.23
N ASP A 411 31.00 44.56 -7.88
CA ASP A 411 32.28 43.85 -7.96
C ASP A 411 32.93 43.77 -6.56
N PRO A 412 33.41 42.59 -6.11
CA PRO A 412 34.27 42.50 -4.94
C PRO A 412 35.69 43.06 -5.23
N PRO A 413 36.41 43.58 -4.22
CA PRO A 413 37.69 44.26 -4.40
C PRO A 413 38.80 43.31 -4.87
N PRO A 414 39.92 43.82 -5.44
CA PRO A 414 40.95 43.01 -6.05
C PRO A 414 41.78 42.26 -4.98
N GLY A 415 41.38 41.03 -4.68
CA GLY A 415 42.18 40.07 -3.95
C GLY A 415 43.27 39.47 -4.84
N GLY A 416 44.50 39.49 -4.34
CA GLY A 416 45.74 39.23 -5.07
C GLY A 416 45.83 37.90 -5.83
N ALA A 417 46.79 37.89 -6.76
CA ALA A 417 47.11 36.77 -7.64
C ALA A 417 47.19 35.43 -6.88
N PRO A 418 46.53 34.36 -7.39
CA PRO A 418 46.72 33.03 -6.84
C PRO A 418 48.14 32.56 -7.18
N ARG A 419 48.94 32.31 -6.15
CA ARG A 419 50.23 31.63 -6.26
C ARG A 419 49.99 30.21 -6.79
N GLY A 420 50.65 29.92 -7.91
CA GLY A 420 50.95 28.60 -8.47
C GLY A 420 50.16 27.41 -7.92
N GLY A 421 48.94 27.22 -8.41
CA GLY A 421 48.24 25.96 -8.30
C GLY A 421 48.62 25.07 -9.47
N ASN A 422 49.26 23.93 -9.18
CA ASN A 422 49.45 22.85 -10.14
C ASN A 422 48.12 22.53 -10.83
N VAL A 423 48.16 22.42 -12.16
CA VAL A 423 47.06 21.91 -12.98
C VAL A 423 46.58 20.60 -12.35
N ALA A 424 45.36 20.57 -11.83
CA ALA A 424 44.78 19.37 -11.25
C ALA A 424 44.76 18.27 -12.32
N ALA A 425 45.51 17.20 -12.06
CA ALA A 425 45.62 16.06 -12.96
C ALA A 425 44.23 15.46 -13.23
N ALA A 426 44.01 15.10 -14.49
CA ALA A 426 42.80 14.42 -14.92
C ALA A 426 42.58 13.12 -14.12
N ASP A 427 41.32 12.94 -13.71
CA ASP A 427 40.68 11.74 -13.17
C ASP A 427 40.54 11.65 -11.64
N THR A 428 39.54 12.37 -11.11
CA THR A 428 39.06 12.25 -9.72
C THR A 428 37.81 11.37 -9.58
N PHE A 429 37.25 10.80 -10.66
CA PHE A 429 35.98 10.03 -10.60
C PHE A 429 36.12 8.56 -11.07
N PRO A 430 36.37 7.61 -10.14
CA PRO A 430 36.60 6.21 -10.50
C PRO A 430 35.29 5.47 -10.83
N HIS A 431 34.93 5.38 -12.10
CA HIS A 431 33.72 4.69 -12.59
C HIS A 431 33.62 3.23 -12.12
N ALA A 432 34.74 2.51 -12.03
CA ALA A 432 34.78 1.13 -11.55
C ALA A 432 34.26 0.97 -10.11
N ARG A 433 34.42 2.01 -9.27
CA ARG A 433 33.89 2.04 -7.89
C ARG A 433 32.41 2.43 -7.85
N HIS A 434 31.92 3.11 -8.88
CA HIS A 434 30.54 3.64 -8.96
C HIS A 434 29.62 2.84 -9.89
N LYS A 435 30.09 1.73 -10.47
CA LYS A 435 29.33 0.84 -11.38
C LYS A 435 28.04 0.24 -10.80
N LYS A 436 27.82 0.38 -9.49
CA LYS A 436 26.60 -0.06 -8.81
C LYS A 436 25.44 0.95 -8.95
N PHE A 437 25.72 2.19 -9.34
CA PHE A 437 24.70 3.18 -9.64
C PHE A 437 24.29 3.06 -11.11
N SER A 438 23.01 3.32 -11.39
CA SER A 438 22.53 3.39 -12.78
C SER A 438 23.26 4.52 -13.52
N CYS A 439 23.58 4.30 -14.81
CA CYS A 439 24.29 5.29 -15.61
C CYS A 439 23.55 6.64 -15.67
N ILE A 440 22.21 6.61 -15.65
CA ILE A 440 21.37 7.82 -15.68
C ILE A 440 21.39 8.62 -14.37
N THR A 441 21.92 8.05 -13.28
CA THR A 441 22.20 8.80 -12.05
C THR A 441 23.22 9.91 -12.31
N CYS A 442 24.16 9.68 -13.21
CA CYS A 442 25.25 10.61 -13.53
C CYS A 442 25.11 11.26 -14.92
N HIS A 443 24.42 10.61 -15.88
CA HIS A 443 24.36 11.04 -17.27
C HIS A 443 22.93 11.32 -17.76
N THR A 444 22.73 12.41 -18.49
CA THR A 444 21.44 12.73 -19.13
C THR A 444 21.35 12.11 -20.53
N SER A 445 20.19 11.54 -20.90
CA SER A 445 19.95 10.90 -22.21
C SER A 445 19.41 11.85 -23.30
N GLU A 446 19.06 13.10 -22.97
CA GLU A 446 18.32 14.01 -23.87
C GLU A 446 19.15 14.68 -24.98
N SER A 447 20.48 14.59 -24.95
CA SER A 447 21.35 15.40 -25.82
C SER A 447 22.33 14.55 -26.63
N GLN A 448 22.60 14.94 -27.89
CA GLN A 448 23.62 14.31 -28.76
C GLN A 448 25.06 14.42 -28.19
N ARG A 449 25.26 15.18 -27.11
CA ARG A 449 26.50 15.26 -26.33
C ARG A 449 26.23 14.82 -24.90
N SER A 450 27.06 13.90 -24.36
CA SER A 450 26.96 13.44 -22.97
C SER A 450 27.09 14.63 -22.02
N ARG A 451 26.06 14.88 -21.20
CA ARG A 451 26.05 15.88 -20.12
C ARG A 451 25.88 15.16 -18.79
N LEU A 452 26.58 15.66 -17.76
CA LEU A 452 26.47 15.15 -16.40
C LEU A 452 25.30 15.80 -15.66
N THR A 453 24.67 15.07 -14.76
CA THR A 453 23.63 15.56 -13.84
C THR A 453 24.19 16.41 -12.69
N PHE A 454 25.52 16.50 -12.56
CA PHE A 454 26.21 17.27 -11.52
C PHE A 454 27.53 17.90 -12.01
N GLN A 455 28.03 18.88 -11.25
CA GLN A 455 29.35 19.50 -11.43
C GLN A 455 30.17 19.41 -10.12
N PRO A 456 31.46 19.01 -10.14
CA PRO A 456 32.34 19.11 -8.97
C PRO A 456 32.53 20.59 -8.56
N PRO A 457 32.64 20.90 -7.25
CA PRO A 457 32.63 20.00 -6.09
C PRO A 457 31.22 19.63 -5.58
N ARG A 458 30.16 20.27 -6.11
CA ARG A 458 28.78 20.10 -5.64
C ARG A 458 28.26 18.65 -5.76
N GLY A 459 28.72 17.89 -6.76
CA GLY A 459 28.34 16.49 -6.95
C GLY A 459 28.82 15.53 -5.84
N CYS A 460 30.00 15.75 -5.28
CA CYS A 460 30.56 14.90 -4.23
C CYS A 460 29.80 15.08 -2.90
N GLN A 461 29.36 16.30 -2.61
CA GLN A 461 28.61 16.63 -1.40
C GLN A 461 27.26 15.91 -1.33
N ILE A 462 26.60 15.76 -2.48
CA ILE A 462 25.26 15.17 -2.59
C ILE A 462 25.28 13.68 -2.21
N CYS A 463 26.39 12.96 -2.41
CA CYS A 463 26.43 11.52 -2.16
C CYS A 463 27.36 11.11 -1.00
N HIS A 464 28.48 11.81 -0.79
CA HIS A 464 29.54 11.37 0.14
C HIS A 464 29.70 12.24 1.39
N HIS A 465 29.31 13.52 1.39
CA HIS A 465 29.43 14.40 2.57
C HIS A 465 28.12 14.59 3.35
N GLN A 466 27.14 13.70 3.19
CA GLN A 466 25.87 13.80 3.92
C GLN A 466 26.01 13.46 5.42
N ALA A 467 27.01 12.66 5.80
CA ALA A 467 27.22 12.21 7.19
C ALA A 467 28.71 12.30 7.61
N PRO A 468 29.27 13.52 7.71
CA PRO A 468 30.71 13.71 7.94
C PRO A 468 31.19 13.16 9.29
N LYS A 469 30.31 13.06 10.29
CA LYS A 469 30.62 12.52 11.63
C LYS A 469 30.98 11.03 11.64
N THR A 470 30.58 10.28 10.61
CA THR A 470 30.80 8.84 10.50
C THR A 470 31.64 8.47 9.28
N SER A 471 32.19 9.47 8.58
CA SER A 471 32.91 9.28 7.33
C SER A 471 34.41 9.15 7.57
N ASP A 472 35.05 8.16 6.95
CA ASP A 472 36.51 8.05 6.93
C ASP A 472 37.10 9.03 5.91
N CYS A 473 37.62 10.15 6.41
CA CYS A 473 38.17 11.22 5.58
C CYS A 473 39.42 10.78 4.80
N THR A 474 40.14 9.76 5.30
CA THR A 474 41.38 9.26 4.68
C THR A 474 41.12 8.43 3.42
N ALA A 475 39.88 8.00 3.20
CA ALA A 475 39.48 7.31 1.97
C ALA A 475 39.54 8.21 0.73
N CYS A 476 39.54 9.54 0.92
CA CYS A 476 39.49 10.53 -0.16
C CYS A 476 40.55 11.64 -0.03
N HIS A 477 40.94 12.05 1.19
CA HIS A 477 41.99 13.05 1.43
C HIS A 477 43.32 12.37 1.76
N ARG A 478 44.43 12.96 1.29
CA ARG A 478 45.77 12.40 1.52
C ARG A 478 46.22 12.69 2.95
N SER A 479 47.00 11.79 3.55
CA SER A 479 47.53 11.96 4.92
C SER A 479 48.34 13.24 5.10
N THR A 480 49.05 13.68 4.05
CA THR A 480 49.82 14.93 4.03
C THR A 480 48.94 16.18 4.07
N GLU A 481 47.70 16.10 3.56
CA GLU A 481 46.73 17.20 3.61
C GLU A 481 46.09 17.31 5.01
N LEU A 482 45.99 16.18 5.73
CA LEU A 482 45.32 16.10 7.04
C LEU A 482 46.25 16.31 8.24
N SER A 483 47.58 16.27 8.06
CA SER A 483 48.54 16.18 9.18
C SER A 483 49.53 17.35 9.26
N ALA A 484 49.39 18.37 8.39
CA ALA A 484 50.32 19.49 8.35
C ALA A 484 50.24 20.34 9.64
N PRO A 485 51.38 20.78 10.21
CA PRO A 485 51.38 21.71 11.34
C PRO A 485 50.98 23.11 10.89
N GLU A 486 50.11 23.76 11.67
CA GLU A 486 49.60 25.10 11.37
C GLU A 486 50.11 26.14 12.37
N SER A 487 50.35 27.37 11.91
CA SER A 487 50.77 28.47 12.79
C SER A 487 49.55 29.28 13.24
N VAL A 488 49.36 29.41 14.54
CA VAL A 488 48.21 30.11 15.16
C VAL A 488 48.72 31.26 16.02
N THR A 489 48.06 32.42 15.98
CA THR A 489 48.39 33.54 16.86
C THR A 489 47.43 33.58 18.05
N VAL A 490 47.96 33.54 19.27
CA VAL A 490 47.21 33.61 20.53
C VAL A 490 47.43 34.96 21.18
N GLN A 491 46.35 35.63 21.59
CA GLN A 491 46.43 36.94 22.25
C GLN A 491 46.34 36.78 23.77
N VAL A 492 47.30 37.35 24.51
CA VAL A 492 47.31 37.31 25.98
C VAL A 492 47.11 38.72 26.55
N THR A 493 46.16 38.84 27.50
CA THR A 493 45.84 40.12 28.17
C THR A 493 46.00 39.95 29.69
N VAL A 494 46.80 40.83 30.31
CA VAL A 494 46.97 40.90 31.77
C VAL A 494 46.39 42.22 32.26
N ALA A 495 45.61 42.18 33.36
CA ALA A 495 44.99 43.38 33.92
C ALA A 495 46.04 44.45 34.27
N GLY A 496 45.89 45.66 33.73
CA GLY A 496 46.83 46.76 33.91
C GLY A 496 48.04 46.80 32.97
N ARG A 497 48.14 45.89 31.98
CA ARG A 497 49.17 45.92 30.93
C ARG A 497 48.56 45.82 29.52
N GLN A 498 49.26 46.37 28.52
CA GLN A 498 48.82 46.26 27.12
C GLN A 498 48.86 44.81 26.62
N ARG A 499 47.88 44.46 25.77
CA ARG A 499 47.73 43.15 25.13
C ARG A 499 48.96 42.83 24.28
N ARG A 500 49.42 41.57 24.32
CA ARG A 500 50.52 41.06 23.49
C ARG A 500 50.10 39.82 22.70
N ASP A 501 50.56 39.74 21.47
CA ASP A 501 50.31 38.61 20.56
C ASP A 501 51.48 37.62 20.62
N HIS A 502 51.15 36.34 20.68
CA HIS A 502 52.11 35.25 20.74
C HIS A 502 51.83 34.24 19.62
N ALA A 503 52.84 33.97 18.78
CA ALA A 503 52.74 32.92 17.78
C ALA A 503 52.93 31.54 18.43
N ALA A 504 51.97 30.65 18.21
CA ALA A 504 51.97 29.25 18.62
C ALA A 504 51.90 28.34 17.39
N ARG A 505 52.35 27.09 17.52
CA ARG A 505 52.21 26.07 16.49
C ARG A 505 51.19 25.03 16.93
N PHE A 506 50.22 24.73 16.07
CA PHE A 506 49.22 23.70 16.26
C PHE A 506 49.65 22.42 15.54
N GLU A 507 49.82 21.34 16.30
CA GLU A 507 50.19 20.03 15.77
C GLU A 507 49.03 19.04 15.89
N HIS A 508 48.57 18.52 14.75
CA HIS A 508 47.48 17.53 14.66
C HIS A 508 47.82 16.22 15.38
N ALA A 509 49.10 15.82 15.42
CA ALA A 509 49.55 14.60 16.09
C ALA A 509 49.26 14.61 17.60
N THR A 510 49.35 15.78 18.24
CA THR A 510 49.06 15.99 19.66
C THR A 510 47.56 15.92 19.96
N HIS A 511 46.72 16.16 18.95
CA HIS A 511 45.26 16.23 19.07
C HIS A 511 44.53 15.06 18.39
N ARG A 512 45.25 13.99 18.02
CA ARG A 512 44.72 12.81 17.31
C ARG A 512 43.54 12.10 17.98
N ALA A 513 43.32 12.35 19.28
CA ALA A 513 42.19 11.83 20.03
C ALA A 513 40.87 12.57 19.73
N LEU A 514 40.94 13.75 19.13
CA LEU A 514 39.77 14.51 18.69
C LEU A 514 39.31 14.05 17.31
N GLN A 515 38.00 14.02 17.09
CA GLN A 515 37.42 13.76 15.78
C GLN A 515 37.67 14.97 14.86
N CYS A 516 38.01 14.73 13.59
CA CYS A 516 38.35 15.80 12.63
C CYS A 516 37.24 16.87 12.54
N VAL A 517 35.98 16.43 12.53
CA VAL A 517 34.79 17.30 12.46
C VAL A 517 34.51 18.12 13.73
N ALA A 518 35.24 17.85 14.82
CA ALA A 518 35.21 18.72 16.00
C ALA A 518 35.95 20.04 15.75
N CYS A 519 36.89 20.03 14.81
CA CYS A 519 37.67 21.21 14.42
C CYS A 519 37.25 21.73 13.04
N HIS A 520 37.17 20.85 12.04
CA HIS A 520 36.91 21.18 10.63
C HIS A 520 35.42 21.07 10.30
N THR A 521 34.73 22.20 10.30
CA THR A 521 33.27 22.26 10.13
C THR A 521 32.85 22.53 8.69
N THR A 522 33.76 22.98 7.83
CA THR A 522 33.46 23.28 6.43
C THR A 522 33.65 22.05 5.53
N PRO A 523 32.59 21.55 4.85
CA PRO A 523 32.71 20.39 3.98
C PRO A 523 33.65 20.64 2.79
N VAL A 524 34.40 19.61 2.39
CA VAL A 524 35.33 19.59 1.24
C VAL A 524 36.60 20.43 1.43
N SER A 525 36.52 21.68 1.91
CA SER A 525 37.71 22.51 2.18
C SER A 525 38.38 22.16 3.51
N LEU A 526 37.64 21.56 4.44
CA LEU A 526 38.10 21.25 5.80
C LEU A 526 38.54 22.50 6.57
N ASP A 527 37.93 23.67 6.34
CA ASP A 527 38.27 24.86 7.15
C ASP A 527 37.67 24.75 8.56
N PRO A 528 38.43 25.10 9.62
CA PRO A 528 37.92 25.10 10.98
C PRO A 528 37.04 26.31 11.31
N ASP A 529 36.20 26.19 12.35
CA ASP A 529 35.46 27.34 12.88
C ASP A 529 36.41 28.40 13.47
N PRO A 530 36.17 29.71 13.27
CA PRO A 530 37.06 30.78 13.75
C PRO A 530 37.34 30.76 15.26
N LYS A 531 36.40 30.29 16.10
CA LYS A 531 36.62 30.23 17.55
C LYS A 531 37.52 29.06 17.94
N THR A 532 37.39 27.93 17.24
CA THR A 532 38.28 26.77 17.40
C THR A 532 39.69 27.09 16.89
N ALA A 533 39.80 27.84 15.79
CA ALA A 533 41.08 28.33 15.27
C ALA A 533 41.81 29.25 16.26
N ALA A 534 41.10 29.95 17.15
CA ALA A 534 41.67 30.80 18.19
C ALA A 534 42.00 30.05 19.50
N CYS A 535 41.84 28.73 19.55
CA CYS A 535 42.09 27.85 20.70
C CYS A 535 41.27 28.14 21.98
N ALA A 536 40.46 29.20 22.00
CA ALA A 536 39.70 29.65 23.17
C ALA A 536 38.67 28.60 23.64
N THR A 537 37.99 27.94 22.70
CA THR A 537 36.90 27.00 23.01
C THR A 537 37.32 25.76 23.83
N CYS A 538 38.61 25.39 23.81
CA CYS A 538 39.10 24.17 24.47
C CYS A 538 40.16 24.39 25.55
N HIS A 539 40.79 25.58 25.60
CA HIS A 539 41.92 25.87 26.49
C HIS A 539 41.62 26.95 27.56
N ASP A 540 40.35 27.19 27.88
CA ASP A 540 39.93 28.17 28.91
C ASP A 540 40.47 27.90 30.33
N ASP A 541 40.98 26.70 30.64
CA ASP A 541 41.42 26.32 31.99
C ASP A 541 42.92 25.90 32.06
N HIS A 542 43.77 26.88 32.36
CA HIS A 542 45.23 26.77 32.38
C HIS A 542 45.79 26.03 33.62
N GLN A 543 44.94 25.54 34.53
CA GLN A 543 45.34 25.00 35.85
C GLN A 543 45.18 23.47 35.99
N ALA A 544 44.86 22.76 34.90
CA ALA A 544 44.69 21.30 34.95
C ALA A 544 46.02 20.57 35.28
N ARG A 545 45.94 19.52 36.12
CA ARG A 545 47.10 18.70 36.54
C ARG A 545 47.91 18.22 35.33
N GLY A 546 49.21 18.54 35.30
CA GLY A 546 50.13 18.16 34.24
C GLY A 546 50.45 19.26 33.20
N ARG A 547 49.82 20.44 33.29
CA ARG A 547 50.20 21.60 32.47
C ARG A 547 51.33 22.36 33.14
N MET A 548 52.51 22.32 32.55
CA MET A 548 53.66 23.13 33.00
C MET A 548 53.53 24.53 32.41
N CYS A 549 53.64 25.58 33.22
CA CYS A 549 53.62 26.97 32.74
C CYS A 549 54.70 27.21 31.66
N SER A 550 55.82 26.47 31.76
CA SER A 550 56.93 26.47 30.81
C SER A 550 56.65 25.82 29.45
N ALA A 551 55.53 25.10 29.30
CA ALA A 551 55.15 24.51 28.02
C ALA A 551 54.67 25.56 27.00
N CYS A 552 54.31 26.75 27.48
CA CYS A 552 53.90 27.88 26.63
C CYS A 552 54.70 29.16 26.90
N HIS A 553 55.32 29.31 28.08
CA HIS A 553 56.28 30.38 28.36
C HIS A 553 57.71 29.81 28.33
N PRO A 554 58.58 30.27 27.43
CA PRO A 554 60.00 29.91 27.50
C PRO A 554 60.58 30.38 28.85
N GLY A 555 60.97 29.43 29.72
CA GLY A 555 61.51 29.70 31.06
C GLY A 555 62.89 30.39 31.07
N ASP A 556 63.37 30.69 29.88
CA ASP A 556 64.62 31.32 29.48
C ASP A 556 64.44 32.80 29.11
N THR A 557 63.24 33.35 29.24
CA THR A 557 63.02 34.80 29.08
C THR A 557 63.62 35.59 30.24
N PRO A 558 64.41 36.65 29.98
CA PRO A 558 65.09 37.45 31.01
C PRO A 558 64.14 38.00 32.08
N GLU A 559 62.91 38.35 31.70
CA GLU A 559 61.89 38.90 32.60
C GLU A 559 61.40 37.88 33.63
N VAL A 560 61.29 36.60 33.25
CA VAL A 560 60.87 35.52 34.17
C VAL A 560 62.01 35.15 35.12
N GLN A 561 63.25 35.13 34.62
CA GLN A 561 64.42 34.82 35.44
C GLN A 561 64.73 35.91 36.48
N ALA A 562 64.62 37.19 36.10
CA ALA A 562 64.85 38.32 37.00
C ALA A 562 63.84 38.36 38.17
N ALA A 563 62.57 38.00 37.93
CA ALA A 563 61.53 37.97 38.95
C ALA A 563 61.71 36.84 39.99
N HIS A 564 62.60 35.87 39.74
CA HIS A 564 62.79 34.68 40.58
C HIS A 564 64.24 34.50 41.07
N ALA A 565 65.07 35.54 40.99
CA ALA A 565 66.44 35.51 41.49
C ALA A 565 66.47 35.63 43.05
N PRO A 566 67.25 34.81 43.78
CA PRO A 566 67.39 34.94 45.23
C PRO A 566 67.98 36.31 45.65
N PRO A 567 67.57 36.91 46.80
CA PRO A 567 66.67 36.37 47.82
C PRO A 567 65.24 36.87 47.61
N ALA A 568 64.67 36.71 46.41
CA ALA A 568 63.25 36.99 46.22
C ALA A 568 62.41 36.02 47.07
N GLU A 569 61.47 36.55 47.86
CA GLU A 569 60.41 35.77 48.48
C GLU A 569 59.45 35.27 47.37
N ALA A 570 59.91 34.31 46.57
CA ALA A 570 59.20 33.77 45.40
C ALA A 570 57.82 33.17 45.76
N HIS A 571 57.56 32.97 47.04
CA HIS A 571 56.31 32.46 47.59
C HIS A 571 55.29 33.54 47.95
N VAL A 572 55.55 34.84 47.74
CA VAL A 572 54.59 35.93 48.04
C VAL A 572 54.44 36.99 46.93
N GLY A 573 55.16 36.88 45.81
CA GLY A 573 55.17 37.88 44.72
C GLY A 573 54.27 37.59 43.50
N CYS A 574 53.34 36.64 43.59
CA CYS A 574 52.54 36.21 42.43
C CYS A 574 51.61 37.31 41.87
N ASP A 575 51.19 38.25 42.72
CA ASP A 575 50.31 39.36 42.36
C ASP A 575 50.99 40.47 41.54
N ALA A 576 52.33 40.46 41.44
CA ALA A 576 53.09 41.35 40.58
C ALA A 576 52.80 41.12 39.07
N CYS A 577 52.38 39.90 38.72
CA CYS A 577 52.09 39.49 37.34
C CYS A 577 50.68 38.89 37.17
N HIS A 578 50.01 38.47 38.25
CA HIS A 578 48.66 37.91 38.21
C HIS A 578 47.66 38.79 38.94
N ALA A 579 46.43 38.88 38.43
CA ALA A 579 45.37 39.62 39.11
C ALA A 579 45.05 39.00 40.49
N PRO A 580 44.67 39.80 41.51
CA PRO A 580 44.35 39.29 42.85
C PRO A 580 43.29 38.18 42.85
N ALA A 581 42.30 38.24 41.95
CA ALA A 581 41.29 37.19 41.81
C ALA A 581 41.87 35.85 41.31
N VAL A 582 42.95 35.88 40.54
CA VAL A 582 43.68 34.70 40.06
C VAL A 582 44.55 34.14 41.18
N VAL A 583 45.32 35.01 41.86
CA VAL A 583 46.15 34.63 43.01
C VAL A 583 45.28 34.06 44.13
N ALA A 584 44.12 34.67 44.39
CA ALA A 584 43.19 34.22 45.40
C ALA A 584 42.68 32.81 45.16
N ARG A 585 42.70 32.27 43.94
CA ARG A 585 42.29 30.89 43.63
C ARG A 585 43.39 29.86 43.83
N LEU A 586 44.66 30.29 43.98
CA LEU A 586 45.79 29.39 44.18
C LEU A 586 45.78 28.82 45.59
N VAL A 587 45.81 27.49 45.70
CA VAL A 587 46.10 26.79 46.96
C VAL A 587 47.56 26.35 46.88
N PRO A 588 48.44 26.78 47.80
CA PRO A 588 49.86 26.45 47.80
C PRO A 588 50.10 25.01 48.31
N GLY A 589 49.44 24.04 47.67
CA GLY A 589 49.66 22.61 47.93
C GLY A 589 50.86 22.06 47.16
N ARG A 590 51.22 20.81 47.45
CA ARG A 590 52.38 20.11 46.90
C ARG A 590 52.48 20.19 45.38
N THR A 591 51.35 20.00 44.67
CA THR A 591 51.31 20.06 43.21
C THR A 591 51.75 21.41 42.65
N LEU A 592 51.44 22.52 43.34
CA LEU A 592 51.89 23.84 42.94
C LEU A 592 53.38 24.00 43.21
N CYS A 593 53.87 23.56 44.37
CA CYS A 593 55.27 23.70 44.76
C CYS A 593 56.21 22.94 43.82
N ILE A 594 55.88 21.70 43.46
CA ILE A 594 56.73 20.86 42.59
C ILE A 594 56.71 21.31 41.12
N ALA A 595 55.76 22.16 40.71
CA ALA A 595 55.77 22.76 39.38
C ALA A 595 57.01 23.65 39.18
N CYS A 596 57.51 24.26 40.25
CA CYS A 596 58.75 25.05 40.26
C CYS A 596 59.93 24.29 40.88
N HIS A 597 59.69 23.51 41.94
CA HIS A 597 60.69 22.70 42.65
C HIS A 597 60.73 21.24 42.18
N ALA A 598 60.76 21.03 40.86
CA ALA A 598 60.68 19.70 40.27
C ALA A 598 61.79 18.76 40.76
N LYS A 599 62.99 19.28 41.07
CA LYS A 599 64.12 18.49 41.60
C LYS A 599 63.86 17.94 43.01
N GLN A 600 62.88 18.49 43.73
CA GLN A 600 62.48 18.06 45.07
C GLN A 600 61.17 17.26 45.05
N ALA A 601 60.68 16.85 43.87
CA ALA A 601 59.41 16.14 43.72
C ALA A 601 59.32 14.86 44.55
N ASP A 602 60.44 14.17 44.79
CA ASP A 602 60.51 12.93 45.57
C ASP A 602 60.79 13.14 47.07
N HIS A 603 60.94 14.41 47.51
CA HIS A 603 61.14 14.73 48.92
C HIS A 603 59.82 14.57 49.69
N TYR A 604 59.73 13.54 50.54
CA TYR A 604 58.53 13.15 51.31
C TYR A 604 57.24 13.19 50.46
N PRO A 605 57.08 12.27 49.49
CA PRO A 605 56.10 12.37 48.40
C PRO A 605 54.64 12.45 48.86
N ALA A 606 54.33 11.90 50.03
CA ALA A 606 52.98 11.86 50.59
C ALA A 606 52.63 13.06 51.49
N ARG A 607 53.52 14.04 51.68
CA ARG A 607 53.30 15.18 52.58
C ARG A 607 53.21 16.50 51.84
N GLU A 608 52.35 17.38 52.34
CA GLU A 608 52.25 18.77 51.88
C GLU A 608 53.51 19.57 52.27
N CYS A 609 54.08 20.28 51.30
CA CYS A 609 55.34 21.01 51.49
C CYS A 609 55.20 22.11 52.56
N THR A 610 54.05 22.78 52.61
CA THR A 610 53.86 23.95 53.48
C THR A 610 53.84 23.61 54.96
N LEU A 611 53.42 22.40 55.33
CA LEU A 611 53.38 21.95 56.71
C LEU A 611 54.75 21.94 57.36
N CYS A 612 55.79 21.58 56.59
CA CYS A 612 57.16 21.51 57.08
C CYS A 612 57.94 22.81 56.82
N HIS A 613 57.82 23.40 55.62
CA HIS A 613 58.64 24.55 55.24
C HIS A 613 58.10 25.91 55.70
N PHE A 614 56.79 26.02 55.92
CA PHE A 614 56.14 27.27 56.36
C PHE A 614 55.38 27.11 57.68
N SER A 615 55.44 25.91 58.27
CA SER A 615 54.72 25.53 59.49
C SER A 615 53.22 25.91 59.43
N ALA A 616 52.61 25.76 58.24
CA ALA A 616 51.23 26.15 57.97
C ALA A 616 50.57 25.17 56.99
N THR A 617 49.26 24.93 57.14
CA THR A 617 48.50 24.21 56.12
C THR A 617 48.46 25.02 54.82
N PRO A 618 48.26 24.40 53.65
CA PRO A 618 48.13 25.12 52.38
C PRO A 618 47.09 26.25 52.45
N GLU A 619 45.96 26.00 53.10
CA GLU A 619 44.89 26.98 53.29
C GLU A 619 45.31 28.14 54.21
N ALA A 620 46.02 27.86 55.30
CA ALA A 620 46.51 28.89 56.20
C ALA A 620 47.60 29.76 55.53
N PHE A 621 48.47 29.15 54.72
CA PHE A 621 49.50 29.88 53.97
C PHE A 621 48.90 30.73 52.84
N ARG A 622 47.79 30.30 52.23
CA ARG A 622 47.05 31.05 51.20
C ARG A 622 46.64 32.45 51.67
N HIS A 623 46.32 32.62 52.95
CA HIS A 623 46.02 33.97 53.48
C HIS A 623 47.26 34.87 53.49
N ARG A 624 48.47 34.34 53.69
CA ARG A 624 49.72 35.12 53.66
C ARG A 624 50.08 35.54 52.22
N LEU A 625 49.84 34.66 51.25
CA LEU A 625 49.93 34.97 49.80
C LEU A 625 49.05 36.16 49.38
N LEU A 626 47.97 36.42 50.11
CA LEU A 626 47.04 37.53 49.84
C LEU A 626 47.31 38.77 50.71
N SER A 627 48.09 38.65 51.78
CA SER A 627 48.27 39.69 52.81
C SER A 627 49.60 40.48 52.70
N ALA A 628 50.48 40.15 51.75
CA ALA A 628 51.82 40.75 51.59
C ALA A 628 51.82 42.20 51.03
N ARG A 629 50.90 43.04 51.50
CA ARG A 629 50.90 44.51 51.29
C ARG A 629 50.80 45.34 52.58
N GLY A 630 50.91 44.71 53.75
CA GLY A 630 50.77 45.38 55.04
C GLY A 630 51.97 45.20 55.96
N GLY A 631 53.16 45.68 55.58
CA GLY A 631 54.30 45.73 56.51
C GLY A 631 55.72 45.76 55.95
N SER A 632 56.02 46.58 54.93
CA SER A 632 57.26 47.38 54.76
C SER A 632 57.19 48.15 53.44
#